data_AF-A0A920GAJ9-F1
#
_entry.id   AF-A0A920GAJ9-F1
#
_cell.length_a   1.000
_cell.length_b   1.000
_cell.length_c   1.000
_cell.angle_alpha   90.00
_cell.angle_beta   90.00
_cell.angle_gamma   90.00
#
_symmetry.space_group_name_H-M   'P 1'
#
loop_
_entity.id
_entity.type
_entity.pdbx_description
1 polymer ?
#
loop_
_entity_poly.entity_id
_entity_poly.type
_entity_poly.pdbx_seq_one_letter_code
_entity_poly.pdbx_strand_id
1 'polypeptide(L)'
;MCEKVCKSVAKCVKSLYILRMFGFNTPSIDSKGRIAIPARYRIDFKTQNHNEIVITKDPQYPSLKLYHHSEWQRISTKLQSLQGLDPIVRNLQWTILGNAYQTDIDIEGRMLVRIPSDLQSYAEINEQKQVALVGMGNKFEIWNIENWEMRQTGGSLSTEILDVVLPESIKEMSF
;
A
#
# COMPACT_ATOMS: atom_id res chain seq x y z
N MET A 1 -41.89 -10.52 -13.55
CA MET A 1 -40.99 -11.38 -12.72
C MET A 1 -39.56 -11.48 -13.25
N CYS A 2 -39.18 -10.78 -14.34
CA CYS A 2 -37.86 -10.94 -15.00
C CYS A 2 -36.75 -9.96 -14.54
N GLU A 3 -37.08 -8.84 -13.89
CA GLU A 3 -36.09 -7.81 -13.53
C GLU A 3 -35.23 -8.13 -12.28
N LYS A 4 -35.68 -9.03 -11.40
CA LYS A 4 -34.95 -9.33 -10.15
C LYS A 4 -33.76 -10.27 -10.37
N VAL A 5 -33.76 -11.08 -11.44
CA VAL A 5 -32.68 -12.04 -11.73
C VAL A 5 -31.46 -11.32 -12.35
N CYS A 6 -31.67 -10.27 -13.15
CA CYS A 6 -30.59 -9.55 -13.83
C CYS A 6 -29.71 -8.72 -12.87
N LYS A 7 -30.27 -8.19 -11.77
CA LYS A 7 -29.52 -7.45 -10.74
C LYS A 7 -28.60 -8.36 -9.90
N SER A 8 -28.91 -9.65 -9.80
CA SER A 8 -28.09 -10.62 -9.04
C SER A 8 -26.81 -10.99 -9.79
N VAL A 9 -26.87 -11.08 -11.13
CA VAL A 9 -25.71 -11.43 -11.96
C VAL A 9 -24.70 -10.27 -11.98
N ALA A 10 -25.14 -9.02 -12.10
CA ALA A 10 -24.25 -7.85 -12.08
C ALA A 10 -23.49 -7.69 -10.74
N LYS A 11 -24.10 -8.07 -9.61
CA LYS A 11 -23.43 -8.13 -8.30
C LYS A 11 -22.38 -9.25 -8.24
N CYS A 12 -22.63 -10.37 -8.92
CA CYS A 12 -21.74 -11.53 -8.96
C CYS A 12 -20.52 -11.34 -9.88
N VAL A 13 -20.64 -10.57 -10.97
CA VAL A 13 -19.50 -10.30 -11.88
C VAL A 13 -18.56 -9.18 -11.36
N LYS A 14 -19.05 -8.25 -10.52
CA LYS A 14 -18.17 -7.25 -9.85
C LYS A 14 -17.10 -7.91 -8.96
N SER A 15 -17.39 -9.11 -8.45
CA SER A 15 -16.47 -9.92 -7.63
C SER A 15 -15.26 -10.47 -8.41
N LEU A 16 -15.22 -10.38 -9.74
CA LEU A 16 -14.13 -10.93 -10.57
C LEU A 16 -13.04 -9.93 -10.95
N TYR A 17 -13.27 -8.62 -10.80
CA TYR A 17 -12.27 -7.60 -11.11
C TYR A 17 -11.51 -7.16 -9.84
N ILE A 18 -10.62 -8.03 -9.36
CA ILE A 18 -9.67 -7.62 -8.32
C ILE A 18 -8.80 -6.51 -8.89
N LEU A 19 -8.80 -5.32 -8.26
CA LEU A 19 -7.88 -4.23 -8.60
C LEU A 19 -6.44 -4.76 -8.47
N ARG A 20 -5.73 -4.83 -9.60
CA ARG A 20 -4.35 -5.31 -9.65
C ARG A 20 -3.41 -4.21 -10.11
N MET A 21 -2.57 -3.78 -9.20
CA MET A 21 -1.59 -2.72 -9.36
C MET A 21 -0.23 -3.36 -9.70
N PHE A 22 0.19 -3.36 -10.96
CA PHE A 22 1.49 -3.94 -11.37
C PHE A 22 2.41 -2.95 -12.05
N GLY A 23 3.73 -3.12 -11.93
CA GLY A 23 4.72 -2.39 -12.73
C GLY A 23 5.31 -1.17 -12.03
N PHE A 24 6.26 -0.52 -12.71
CA PHE A 24 7.12 0.51 -12.14
C PHE A 24 6.87 1.89 -12.76
N ASN A 25 6.82 2.93 -11.94
CA ASN A 25 6.69 4.32 -12.37
C ASN A 25 7.53 5.23 -11.47
N THR A 26 7.93 6.39 -11.98
CA THR A 26 8.71 7.38 -11.23
C THR A 26 7.98 8.72 -11.06
N PRO A 27 6.90 8.78 -10.24
CA PRO A 27 6.24 10.07 -9.99
C PRO A 27 7.17 11.01 -9.21
N SER A 28 6.96 12.31 -9.36
CA SER A 28 7.51 13.30 -8.44
C SER A 28 6.55 13.54 -7.28
N ILE A 29 7.10 13.96 -6.14
CA ILE A 29 6.32 14.49 -5.03
C ILE A 29 6.18 16.01 -5.18
N ASP A 30 4.99 16.54 -4.94
CA ASP A 30 4.77 17.98 -4.95
C ASP A 30 5.07 18.63 -3.58
N SER A 31 5.07 19.97 -3.54
CA SER A 31 5.33 20.74 -2.32
C SER A 31 4.29 20.56 -1.20
N LYS A 32 3.21 19.81 -1.45
CA LYS A 32 2.20 19.44 -0.46
C LYS A 32 2.34 17.97 -0.03
N GLY A 33 3.43 17.30 -0.41
CA GLY A 33 3.67 15.91 -0.09
C GLY A 33 2.77 14.95 -0.86
N ARG A 34 2.34 15.30 -2.09
CA ARG A 34 1.43 14.47 -2.88
C ARG A 34 2.13 13.84 -4.06
N ILE A 35 1.81 12.57 -4.32
CA ILE A 35 2.20 11.84 -5.53
C ILE A 35 0.97 11.54 -6.39
N ALA A 36 1.16 11.42 -7.70
CA ALA A 36 0.09 11.02 -8.61
C ALA A 36 0.14 9.49 -8.85
N ILE A 37 -1.00 8.81 -8.67
CA ILE A 37 -1.14 7.43 -9.15
C ILE A 37 -1.28 7.45 -10.67
N PRO A 38 -0.57 6.58 -11.41
CA PRO A 38 -0.66 6.52 -12.87
C PRO A 38 -2.10 6.33 -13.37
N ALA A 39 -2.48 7.13 -14.38
CA ALA A 39 -3.85 7.19 -14.90
C ALA A 39 -4.40 5.84 -15.41
N ARG A 40 -3.53 4.88 -15.76
CA ARG A 40 -3.90 3.52 -16.15
C ARG A 40 -4.75 2.79 -15.11
N TYR A 41 -4.62 3.12 -13.82
CA TYR A 41 -5.39 2.49 -12.75
C TYR A 41 -6.75 3.18 -12.51
N ARG A 42 -7.01 4.33 -13.13
CA ARG A 42 -8.22 5.12 -12.89
C ARG A 42 -9.51 4.33 -13.13
N ILE A 43 -9.55 3.56 -14.22
CA ILE A 43 -10.73 2.77 -14.59
C ILE A 43 -11.01 1.70 -13.52
N ASP A 44 -9.97 1.04 -13.02
CA ASP A 44 -10.12 0.00 -12.01
C ASP A 44 -10.60 0.58 -10.67
N PHE A 45 -9.99 1.69 -10.23
CA PHE A 45 -10.42 2.43 -9.03
C PHE A 45 -11.88 2.90 -9.14
N LYS A 46 -12.28 3.42 -10.31
CA LYS A 46 -13.65 3.88 -10.58
C LYS A 46 -14.66 2.74 -10.62
N THR A 47 -14.32 1.63 -11.27
CA THR A 47 -15.23 0.47 -11.43
C THR A 47 -15.55 -0.18 -10.09
N GLN A 48 -14.56 -0.24 -9.20
CA GLN A 48 -14.71 -0.82 -7.87
C GLN A 48 -15.24 0.16 -6.82
N ASN A 49 -15.36 1.46 -7.16
CA ASN A 49 -15.69 2.52 -6.20
C ASN A 49 -14.72 2.53 -5.00
N HIS A 50 -13.43 2.32 -5.27
CA HIS A 50 -12.36 2.30 -4.28
C HIS A 50 -11.71 3.68 -4.21
N ASN A 51 -12.38 4.66 -3.60
CA ASN A 51 -11.79 5.99 -3.35
C ASN A 51 -10.88 6.00 -2.13
N GLU A 52 -11.17 5.13 -1.15
CA GLU A 52 -10.41 5.02 0.09
C GLU A 52 -9.15 4.17 -0.08
N ILE A 53 -8.04 4.70 0.38
CA ILE A 53 -6.75 4.02 0.47
C ILE A 53 -6.16 4.14 1.86
N VAL A 54 -5.18 3.28 2.14
CA VAL A 54 -4.38 3.33 3.35
C VAL A 54 -2.90 3.27 3.00
N ILE A 55 -2.12 4.19 3.57
CA ILE A 55 -0.66 4.23 3.47
C ILE A 55 -0.08 3.82 4.82
N THR A 56 0.93 2.98 4.84
CA THR A 56 1.62 2.55 6.07
C THR A 56 3.10 2.35 5.80
N LYS A 57 3.90 2.22 6.86
CA LYS A 57 5.31 1.82 6.78
C LYS A 57 5.45 0.38 6.29
N ASP A 58 6.47 0.13 5.49
CA ASP A 58 6.98 -1.22 5.26
C ASP A 58 7.85 -1.63 6.47
N PRO A 59 7.56 -2.74 7.15
CA PRO A 59 8.36 -3.18 8.30
C PRO A 59 9.76 -3.72 7.93
N GLN A 60 10.08 -3.89 6.64
CA GLN A 60 11.35 -4.47 6.22
C GLN A 60 12.29 -3.43 5.62
N TYR A 61 11.77 -2.36 5.04
CA TYR A 61 12.53 -1.42 4.24
C TYR A 61 12.11 0.03 4.51
N PRO A 62 12.98 1.02 4.23
CA PRO A 62 12.62 2.45 4.29
C PRO A 62 11.72 2.81 3.10
N SER A 63 10.51 2.27 3.11
CA SER A 63 9.49 2.41 2.08
C SER A 63 8.09 2.39 2.68
N LEU A 64 7.10 2.81 1.89
CA LEU A 64 5.69 2.80 2.29
C LEU A 64 4.91 1.79 1.47
N LYS A 65 3.86 1.24 2.08
CA LYS A 65 2.86 0.40 1.40
C LYS A 65 1.56 1.17 1.27
N LEU A 66 0.98 1.18 0.07
CA LEU A 66 -0.32 1.76 -0.23
C LEU A 66 -1.29 0.64 -0.65
N TYR A 67 -2.33 0.48 0.14
CA TYR A 67 -3.41 -0.47 -0.11
C TYR A 67 -4.70 0.26 -0.45
N HIS A 68 -5.55 -0.37 -1.26
CA HIS A 68 -6.96 0.01 -1.32
C HIS A 68 -7.69 -0.51 -0.08
N HIS A 69 -8.81 0.12 0.28
CA HIS A 69 -9.49 -0.16 1.55
C HIS A 69 -9.81 -1.65 1.79
N SER A 70 -10.38 -2.38 0.81
CA SER A 70 -10.73 -3.79 1.04
C SER A 70 -9.53 -4.70 1.29
N GLU A 71 -8.37 -4.45 0.66
CA GLU A 71 -7.16 -5.21 0.99
C GLU A 71 -6.61 -4.82 2.36
N TRP A 72 -6.66 -3.54 2.71
CA TRP A 72 -6.29 -3.09 4.05
C TRP A 72 -7.13 -3.76 5.14
N GLN A 73 -8.45 -3.88 4.95
CA GLN A 73 -9.34 -4.58 5.89
C GLN A 73 -8.89 -6.03 6.12
N ARG A 74 -8.54 -6.74 5.05
CA ARG A 74 -8.04 -8.12 5.12
C ARG A 74 -6.71 -8.20 5.89
N ILE A 75 -5.74 -7.33 5.58
CA ILE A 75 -4.41 -7.34 6.19
C ILE A 75 -4.48 -6.93 7.66
N SER A 76 -5.20 -5.84 7.95
CA SER A 76 -5.35 -5.31 9.31
C SER A 76 -6.08 -6.28 10.24
N THR A 77 -7.15 -6.93 9.76
CA THR A 77 -7.84 -7.99 10.52
C THR A 77 -6.89 -9.14 10.87
N LYS A 78 -6.09 -9.59 9.89
CA LYS A 78 -5.13 -10.67 10.15
C LYS A 78 -4.05 -10.24 11.15
N LEU A 79 -3.50 -9.02 11.04
CA LEU A 79 -2.56 -8.46 12.01
C LEU A 79 -3.14 -8.34 13.42
N GLN A 80 -4.39 -7.88 13.55
CA GLN A 80 -5.07 -7.74 14.84
C GLN A 80 -5.32 -9.11 15.50
N SER A 81 -5.51 -10.16 14.71
CA SER A 81 -5.71 -11.52 15.22
C SER A 81 -4.43 -12.18 15.76
N LEU A 82 -3.25 -11.63 15.48
CA LEU A 82 -1.99 -12.15 16.00
C LEU A 82 -1.87 -11.91 17.51
N GLN A 83 -1.25 -12.85 18.21
CA GLN A 83 -1.09 -12.80 19.67
C GLN A 83 -0.16 -11.65 20.08
N GLY A 84 -0.73 -10.59 20.65
CA GLY A 84 0.01 -9.36 20.98
C GLY A 84 0.97 -9.43 22.18
N LEU A 85 1.12 -10.60 22.82
CA LEU A 85 2.08 -10.81 23.93
C LEU A 85 3.51 -11.08 23.43
N ASP A 86 3.68 -11.47 22.17
CA ASP A 86 4.98 -11.60 21.55
C ASP A 86 5.51 -10.20 21.16
N PRO A 87 6.66 -9.75 21.70
CA PRO A 87 7.23 -8.44 21.39
C PRO A 87 7.48 -8.20 19.89
N ILE A 88 7.83 -9.25 19.12
CA ILE A 88 8.07 -9.16 17.68
C ILE A 88 6.77 -8.85 16.96
N VAL A 89 5.71 -9.58 17.33
CA VAL A 89 4.35 -9.35 16.80
C VAL A 89 3.87 -7.95 17.15
N ARG A 90 4.10 -7.53 18.39
CA ARG A 90 3.68 -6.22 18.87
C ARG A 90 4.40 -5.10 18.12
N ASN A 91 5.69 -5.25 17.87
CA ASN A 91 6.47 -4.30 17.08
C ASN A 91 5.93 -4.21 15.64
N LEU A 92 5.68 -5.35 14.99
CA LEU A 92 5.07 -5.39 13.66
C LEU A 92 3.71 -4.69 13.61
N GLN A 93 2.86 -4.93 14.62
CA GLN A 93 1.58 -4.23 14.76
C GLN A 93 1.77 -2.72 14.94
N TRP A 94 2.74 -2.25 15.72
CA TRP A 94 3.03 -0.82 15.85
C TRP A 94 3.52 -0.22 14.54
N THR A 95 4.47 -0.88 13.86
CA THR A 95 5.02 -0.40 12.59
C THR A 95 3.94 -0.32 11.51
N ILE A 96 3.09 -1.34 11.37
CA ILE A 96 2.06 -1.35 10.33
C ILE A 96 0.76 -0.67 10.80
N LEU A 97 0.08 -1.21 11.82
CA LEU A 97 -1.22 -0.68 12.23
C LEU A 97 -1.10 0.70 12.87
N GLY A 98 -0.06 0.92 13.67
CA GLY A 98 0.15 2.18 14.39
C GLY A 98 0.55 3.35 13.50
N ASN A 99 1.08 3.08 12.29
CA ASN A 99 1.47 4.12 11.32
C ASN A 99 0.54 4.17 10.09
N ALA A 100 -0.60 3.48 10.14
CA ALA A 100 -1.57 3.49 9.05
C ALA A 100 -2.27 4.85 8.92
N TYR A 101 -2.20 5.43 7.73
CA TYR A 101 -2.85 6.69 7.36
C TYR A 101 -3.92 6.42 6.29
N GLN A 102 -5.18 6.62 6.66
CA GLN A 102 -6.32 6.46 5.75
C GLN A 102 -6.65 7.80 5.07
N THR A 103 -6.86 7.77 3.76
CA THR A 103 -7.21 8.96 2.97
C THR A 103 -7.99 8.58 1.72
N ASP A 104 -8.71 9.55 1.17
CA ASP A 104 -9.37 9.42 -0.12
C ASP A 104 -8.46 9.86 -1.28
N ILE A 105 -8.75 9.29 -2.46
CA ILE A 105 -8.20 9.70 -3.75
C ILE A 105 -9.30 10.33 -4.59
N ASP A 106 -8.97 11.47 -5.21
CA ASP A 106 -9.77 12.04 -6.30
C ASP A 106 -9.60 11.21 -7.59
N ILE A 107 -10.53 10.28 -7.81
CA ILE A 107 -10.57 9.39 -8.98
C ILE A 107 -10.91 10.17 -10.27
N GLU A 108 -11.68 11.25 -10.17
CA GLU A 108 -12.12 12.02 -11.35
C GLU A 108 -11.03 12.95 -11.85
N GLY A 109 -10.19 13.47 -10.96
CA GLY A 109 -9.05 14.30 -11.29
C GLY A 109 -7.76 13.53 -11.50
N ARG A 110 -6.72 13.99 -10.82
CA ARG A 110 -5.32 13.58 -11.03
C ARG A 110 -4.88 12.37 -10.19
N MET A 111 -5.80 11.76 -9.43
CA MET A 111 -5.49 10.66 -8.51
C MET A 111 -4.32 10.99 -7.58
N LEU A 112 -4.37 12.17 -6.96
CA LEU A 112 -3.33 12.63 -6.05
C LEU A 112 -3.51 11.98 -4.68
N VAL A 113 -2.43 11.39 -4.18
CA VAL A 113 -2.34 10.77 -2.87
C VAL A 113 -1.47 11.63 -1.98
N ARG A 114 -2.00 12.08 -0.84
CA ARG A 114 -1.21 12.79 0.17
C ARG A 114 -0.47 11.80 1.05
N ILE A 115 0.85 11.99 1.17
CA ILE A 115 1.69 11.26 2.10
C ILE A 115 1.99 12.18 3.29
N PRO A 116 1.62 11.83 4.54
CA PRO A 116 1.99 12.59 5.74
C PRO A 116 3.50 12.76 5.90
N SER A 117 3.93 13.84 6.55
CA SER A 117 5.36 14.15 6.77
C SER A 117 6.11 12.99 7.42
N ASP A 118 5.52 12.36 8.43
CA ASP A 118 6.20 11.31 9.21
C ASP A 118 6.45 10.06 8.36
N LEU A 119 5.55 9.76 7.42
CA LEU A 119 5.72 8.68 6.44
C LEU A 119 6.73 9.06 5.35
N GLN A 120 6.76 10.33 4.92
CA GLN A 120 7.78 10.82 4.01
C GLN A 120 9.18 10.70 4.63
N SER A 121 9.32 11.13 5.89
CA SER A 121 10.59 11.02 6.63
C SER A 121 11.04 9.57 6.79
N TYR A 122 10.12 8.65 7.11
CA TYR A 122 10.43 7.22 7.22
C TYR A 122 10.96 6.61 5.91
N ALA A 123 10.34 6.95 4.79
CA ALA A 123 10.74 6.44 3.48
C ALA A 123 11.82 7.29 2.79
N GLU A 124 12.37 8.27 3.50
CA GLU A 124 13.40 9.20 3.02
C GLU A 124 13.01 9.91 1.71
N ILE A 125 11.72 10.23 1.58
CA ILE A 125 11.14 10.93 0.42
C ILE A 125 11.17 12.44 0.66
N ASN A 126 11.63 13.20 -0.33
CA ASN A 126 11.56 14.66 -0.34
C ASN A 126 11.38 15.19 -1.77
N GLU A 127 11.14 16.49 -1.91
CA GLU A 127 10.87 17.16 -3.20
C GLU A 127 12.04 17.09 -4.19
N GLN A 128 13.27 16.88 -3.71
CA GLN A 128 14.47 16.83 -4.55
C GLN A 128 14.74 15.44 -5.12
N LYS A 129 14.17 14.39 -4.51
CA LYS A 129 14.36 12.99 -4.90
C LYS A 129 13.21 12.49 -5.77
N GLN A 130 13.50 11.66 -6.76
CA GLN A 130 12.45 10.93 -7.47
C GLN A 130 11.86 9.85 -6.56
N VAL A 131 10.57 9.58 -6.73
CA VAL A 131 9.89 8.49 -6.05
C VAL A 131 9.83 7.30 -6.99
N ALA A 132 10.10 6.10 -6.49
CA ALA A 132 9.80 4.85 -7.18
C ALA A 132 8.45 4.31 -6.68
N LEU A 133 7.50 4.18 -7.61
CA LEU A 133 6.18 3.59 -7.36
C LEU A 133 6.10 2.21 -8.01
N VAL A 134 6.05 1.16 -7.18
CA VAL A 134 6.13 -0.24 -7.59
C VAL A 134 4.80 -0.93 -7.30
N GLY A 135 4.11 -1.39 -8.35
CA GLY A 135 2.90 -2.18 -8.21
C GLY A 135 3.20 -3.66 -7.98
N MET A 136 2.67 -4.21 -6.88
CA MET A 136 2.90 -5.58 -6.41
C MET A 136 1.63 -6.46 -6.42
N GLY A 137 0.67 -6.10 -7.27
CA GLY A 137 -0.64 -6.76 -7.38
C GLY A 137 -1.67 -6.10 -6.47
N ASN A 138 -1.68 -6.45 -5.18
CA ASN A 138 -2.69 -5.95 -4.23
C ASN A 138 -2.36 -4.59 -3.60
N LYS A 139 -1.12 -4.11 -3.79
CA LYS A 139 -0.60 -2.86 -3.23
C LYS A 139 0.33 -2.12 -4.18
N PHE A 140 0.60 -0.85 -3.88
CA PHE A 140 1.82 -0.19 -4.31
C PHE A 140 2.82 -0.16 -3.17
N GLU A 141 4.09 -0.18 -3.53
CA GLU A 141 5.18 0.24 -2.66
C GLU A 141 5.71 1.58 -3.17
N ILE A 142 6.01 2.49 -2.23
CA ILE A 142 6.46 3.85 -2.49
C ILE A 142 7.84 3.99 -1.85
N TRP A 143 8.83 4.30 -2.68
CA TRP A 143 10.22 4.34 -2.29
C TRP A 143 10.86 5.66 -2.67
N ASN A 144 11.90 6.05 -1.96
CA ASN A 144 12.95 6.84 -2.58
C ASN A 144 13.61 6.03 -3.71
N ILE A 145 13.86 6.65 -4.87
CA ILE A 145 14.49 5.98 -6.02
C ILE A 145 15.85 5.35 -5.69
N GLU A 146 16.69 6.02 -4.89
CA GLU A 146 18.02 5.54 -4.51
C GLU A 146 17.91 4.26 -3.67
N ASN A 147 17.02 4.26 -2.68
CA ASN A 147 16.77 3.10 -1.83
C ASN A 147 16.20 1.93 -2.64
N TRP A 148 15.34 2.21 -3.63
CA TRP A 148 14.84 1.19 -4.55
C TRP A 148 15.96 0.59 -5.41
N GLU A 149 16.83 1.41 -6.00
CA GLU A 149 17.97 0.96 -6.80
C GLU A 149 19.00 0.16 -5.99
N MET A 150 19.30 0.61 -4.77
CA MET A 150 20.11 -0.15 -3.82
C MET A 150 19.49 -1.51 -3.51
N ARG A 151 18.18 -1.56 -3.25
CA ARG A 151 17.47 -2.82 -3.04
C ARG A 151 17.57 -3.75 -4.26
N GLN A 152 17.45 -3.23 -5.48
CA GLN A 152 17.58 -4.05 -6.70
C GLN A 152 18.98 -4.63 -6.88
N THR A 153 20.01 -3.92 -6.44
CA THR A 153 21.41 -4.33 -6.58
C THR A 153 21.94 -5.13 -5.39
N GLY A 154 21.11 -5.40 -4.38
CA GLY A 154 21.50 -6.12 -3.17
C GLY A 154 22.35 -5.28 -2.22
N GLY A 155 22.28 -3.96 -2.32
CA GLY A 155 22.94 -3.03 -1.41
C GLY A 155 22.38 -3.11 0.01
N SER A 156 23.19 -2.67 0.98
CA SER A 156 22.77 -2.57 2.39
C SER A 156 21.85 -1.37 2.57
N LEU A 157 20.64 -1.61 3.06
CA LEU A 157 19.70 -0.57 3.49
C LEU A 157 19.60 -0.59 5.02
N SER A 158 19.33 0.56 5.62
CA SER A 158 18.86 0.66 7.00
C SER A 158 17.48 -0.02 7.09
N THR A 159 17.45 -1.30 7.43
CA THR A 159 16.21 -2.05 7.65
C THR A 159 15.82 -1.91 9.12
N GLU A 160 14.64 -1.34 9.40
CA GLU A 160 14.07 -1.38 10.74
C GLU A 160 13.46 -2.76 11.00
N ILE A 161 14.27 -3.69 11.52
CA ILE A 161 13.85 -4.85 12.31
C ILE A 161 12.89 -5.82 11.58
N LEU A 162 13.43 -6.68 10.70
CA LEU A 162 12.86 -8.02 10.47
C LEU A 162 13.94 -9.11 10.23
N ASP A 163 15.18 -8.91 10.70
CA ASP A 163 16.20 -9.98 10.71
C ASP A 163 16.04 -10.98 11.88
N VAL A 164 15.05 -10.79 12.74
CA VAL A 164 14.83 -11.64 13.93
C VAL A 164 13.56 -12.46 13.74
N VAL A 165 13.74 -13.64 13.15
CA VAL A 165 12.87 -14.83 13.19
C VAL A 165 11.38 -14.51 13.39
N LEU A 166 10.70 -14.14 12.30
CA LEU A 166 9.24 -14.09 12.28
C LEU A 166 8.65 -15.48 12.61
N PRO A 167 7.64 -15.58 13.49
CA PRO A 167 6.82 -16.78 13.63
C PRO A 167 6.29 -17.24 12.27
N GLU A 168 6.16 -18.56 12.06
CA GLU A 168 5.69 -19.12 10.78
C GLU A 168 4.34 -18.55 10.33
N SER A 169 3.44 -18.29 11.28
CA SER A 169 2.13 -17.65 11.03
C SER A 169 2.23 -16.27 10.35
N ILE A 170 3.36 -15.56 10.55
CA ILE A 170 3.63 -14.25 9.98
C ILE A 170 4.41 -14.37 8.67
N LYS A 171 5.26 -15.38 8.53
CA LYS A 171 5.95 -15.68 7.26
C LYS A 171 4.97 -15.99 6.13
N GLU A 172 3.82 -16.55 6.46
CA GLU A 172 2.74 -16.82 5.49
C GLU A 172 1.91 -15.57 5.13
N MET A 173 2.17 -14.42 5.74
CA MET A 173 1.45 -13.18 5.43
C MET A 173 2.11 -12.48 4.24
N SER A 174 1.32 -12.31 3.17
CA SER A 174 1.67 -11.37 2.10
C SER A 174 1.37 -9.96 2.60
N PHE A 175 2.37 -9.32 3.21
CA PHE A 175 2.34 -7.89 3.50
C PHE A 175 2.81 -7.10 2.30
#